data_AF-A0AAN6IJV7-F1
#
_entry.id   AF-A0AAN6IJV7-F1
#
_cell.length_a   1.000
_cell.length_b   1.000
_cell.length_c   1.000
_cell.angle_alpha   90.00
_cell.angle_beta   90.00
_cell.angle_gamma   90.00
#
_symmetry.space_group_name_H-M   'P 1'
#
loop_
_entity.id
_entity.type
_entity.pdbx_description
1 polymer ?
#
loop_
_entity_poly.entity_id
_entity_poly.type
_entity_poly.pdbx_seq_one_letter_code
_entity_poly.pdbx_strand_id
1 'polypeptide(L)'
;TRVIESLRRFRKWCDSITEVLPGIPLPENLVDTPMRRRLAQVVRKSGVPPSFPDPRVVHAYFSPQVDASDAGFEWGFPQLDMLRQFMAERLAWSAAKTDETLVPLARKMVEAKDTVREQTTLDAFAVPDVRTNNMYDAAGIGHSKRVGAAILSHKRRLTNRMAVSGHNGE
;
A
#
# COMPACT_ATOMS: atom_id res chain seq x y z
N THR A 1 12.92 -7.89 20.06
CA THR A 1 13.36 -7.04 21.20
C THR A 1 14.02 -5.72 20.81
N ARG A 2 14.63 -5.56 19.62
CA ARG A 2 15.25 -4.29 19.20
C ARG A 2 14.26 -3.11 19.04
N VAL A 3 13.04 -3.38 18.57
CA VAL A 3 11.99 -2.36 18.35
C VAL A 3 11.52 -1.74 19.67
N ILE A 4 11.22 -2.56 20.67
CA ILE A 4 10.77 -2.03 21.97
C ILE A 4 11.85 -1.19 22.65
N GLU A 5 13.13 -1.56 22.46
CA GLU A 5 14.25 -0.79 22.98
C GLU A 5 14.37 0.60 22.32
N SER A 6 14.20 0.71 21.00
CA SER A 6 14.14 2.03 20.34
C SER A 6 12.99 2.90 20.83
N LEU A 7 11.82 2.31 21.07
CA LEU A 7 10.65 3.05 21.58
C LEU A 7 10.85 3.50 23.04
N ARG A 8 11.55 2.71 23.86
CA ARG A 8 11.94 3.11 25.22
C ARG A 8 12.95 4.26 25.21
N ARG A 9 13.93 4.22 24.31
CA ARG A 9 14.88 5.35 24.14
C ARG A 9 14.15 6.61 23.70
N PHE A 10 13.20 6.48 22.78
CA PHE A 10 12.33 7.58 22.37
C PHE A 10 11.51 8.11 23.55
N ARG A 11 10.93 7.23 24.37
CA ARG A 11 10.20 7.60 25.59
C ARG A 11 11.07 8.43 26.55
N LYS A 12 12.28 7.97 26.84
CA LYS A 12 13.23 8.72 27.68
C LYS A 12 13.53 10.11 27.13
N TRP A 13 13.67 10.23 25.81
CA TRP A 13 13.84 11.53 25.15
C TRP A 13 12.59 12.41 25.28
N CYS A 14 11.38 11.86 25.14
CA CYS A 14 10.14 12.60 25.39
C CYS A 14 10.04 13.09 26.84
N ASP A 15 10.35 12.24 27.82
CA ASP A 15 10.33 12.61 29.24
C ASP A 15 11.31 13.76 29.51
N SER A 16 12.52 13.71 28.94
CA SER A 16 13.51 14.81 29.05
C SER A 16 13.04 16.15 28.46
N ILE A 17 12.10 16.12 27.50
CA ILE A 17 11.50 17.34 26.91
C ILE A 17 10.37 17.86 27.79
N THR A 18 9.61 16.96 28.40
CA THR A 18 8.48 17.30 29.28
C THR A 18 8.97 17.82 30.64
N GLU A 19 10.12 17.36 31.14
CA GLU A 19 10.77 17.89 32.35
C GLU A 19 11.17 19.38 32.21
N VAL A 20 11.43 19.86 30.99
CA VAL A 20 11.78 21.27 30.76
C VAL A 20 10.54 22.16 30.84
N LEU A 21 10.52 23.06 31.84
CA LEU A 21 9.41 23.99 32.06
C LEU A 21 9.02 24.79 30.79
N PRO A 22 7.72 25.06 30.60
CA PRO A 22 7.23 25.91 29.51
C PRO A 22 7.89 27.30 29.58
N GLY A 23 8.41 27.79 28.46
CA GLY A 23 9.10 29.08 28.37
C GLY A 23 10.63 29.02 28.44
N ILE A 24 11.21 27.92 28.94
CA ILE A 24 12.65 27.68 28.88
C ILE A 24 13.02 27.10 27.50
N PRO A 25 14.05 27.64 26.82
CA PRO A 25 14.54 27.07 25.57
C PRO A 25 15.06 25.65 25.81
N LEU A 26 14.73 24.74 24.90
CA LEU A 26 15.17 23.35 24.99
C LEU A 26 16.70 23.26 24.82
N PRO A 27 17.39 22.40 25.60
CA PRO A 27 18.81 22.12 25.42
C PRO A 27 19.16 21.72 23.98
N GLU A 28 20.20 22.30 23.39
CA GLU A 28 20.56 22.07 21.97
C GLU A 28 20.80 20.57 21.68
N ASN A 29 21.36 19.83 22.64
CA ASN A 29 21.61 18.39 22.57
C ASN A 29 20.33 17.51 22.44
N LEU A 30 19.16 18.06 22.78
CA LEU A 30 17.87 17.37 22.59
C LEU A 30 17.25 17.70 21.23
N VAL A 31 17.70 18.79 20.60
CA VAL A 31 17.13 19.40 19.39
C VAL A 31 18.17 19.69 18.31
N ASP A 32 19.20 18.84 18.23
CA ASP A 32 20.32 18.95 17.27
C ASP A 32 19.86 19.02 15.81
N THR A 33 18.73 18.38 15.49
CA THR A 33 18.22 18.28 14.13
C THR A 33 16.90 19.02 13.97
N PRO A 34 16.61 19.56 12.76
CA PRO A 34 15.34 20.24 12.48
C PRO A 34 14.13 19.30 12.68
N MET A 35 14.30 17.99 12.46
CA MET A 35 13.29 16.99 12.76
C MET A 35 13.01 16.89 14.27
N ARG A 36 14.06 16.79 15.10
CA ARG A 36 13.91 16.76 16.57
C ARG A 36 13.22 18.01 17.11
N ARG A 37 13.50 19.18 16.53
CA ARG A 37 12.82 20.45 16.88
C ARG A 37 11.32 20.38 16.65
N ARG A 38 10.90 19.92 15.46
CA ARG A 38 9.47 19.73 15.14
C ARG A 38 8.82 18.70 16.04
N LEU A 39 9.50 17.59 16.30
CA LEU A 39 8.96 16.51 17.13
C LEU A 39 8.83 16.94 18.61
N ALA A 40 9.81 17.69 19.13
CA ALA A 40 9.74 18.24 20.49
C ALA A 40 8.56 19.20 20.65
N GLN A 41 8.24 20.02 19.64
CA GLN A 41 7.04 20.86 19.66
C GLN A 41 5.76 20.04 19.75
N VAL A 42 5.67 18.91 19.05
CA VAL A 42 4.52 18.00 19.13
C VAL A 42 4.44 17.38 20.52
N VAL A 43 5.55 16.83 21.04
CA VAL A 43 5.61 16.22 22.38
C VAL A 43 5.18 17.21 23.47
N ARG A 44 5.60 18.47 23.41
CA ARG A 44 5.17 19.51 24.38
C ARG A 44 3.67 19.85 24.27
N LYS A 45 3.09 19.76 23.06
CA LYS A 45 1.67 20.10 22.82
C LYS A 45 0.73 18.97 23.18
N SER A 46 1.03 17.74 22.75
CA SER A 46 0.13 16.59 22.88
C SER A 46 0.50 15.65 24.00
N GLY A 47 1.73 15.73 24.52
CA GLY A 47 2.27 14.76 25.47
C GLY A 47 2.43 13.37 24.87
N VAL A 48 2.98 12.47 25.68
CA VAL A 48 3.05 11.02 25.39
C VAL A 48 2.28 10.29 26.50
N PRO A 49 1.37 9.35 26.15
CA PRO A 49 0.62 8.60 27.15
C PRO A 49 1.53 7.87 28.15
N PRO A 50 1.15 7.72 29.43
CA PRO A 50 1.99 7.05 30.43
C PRO A 50 2.20 5.56 30.13
N SER A 51 1.26 4.92 29.42
CA SER A 51 1.37 3.53 28.99
C SER A 51 2.35 3.30 27.84
N PHE A 52 2.87 4.35 27.21
CA PHE A 52 3.79 4.22 26.10
C PHE A 52 5.24 3.98 26.55
N PRO A 53 5.96 3.00 25.94
CA PRO A 53 5.49 2.05 24.94
C PRO A 53 4.80 0.82 25.58
N ASP A 54 3.62 0.45 25.07
CA ASP A 54 2.91 -0.72 25.57
C ASP A 54 3.51 -2.02 24.98
N PRO A 55 4.11 -2.90 25.82
CA PRO A 55 4.67 -4.17 25.34
C PRO A 55 3.60 -5.12 24.79
N ARG A 56 2.34 -4.98 25.21
CA ARG A 56 1.23 -5.83 24.74
C ARG A 56 0.91 -5.58 23.28
N VAL A 57 1.00 -4.32 22.84
CA VAL A 57 0.83 -3.96 21.42
C VAL A 57 1.90 -4.65 20.59
N VAL A 58 3.17 -4.54 21.01
CA VAL A 58 4.28 -5.21 20.34
C VAL A 58 4.04 -6.72 20.28
N HIS A 59 3.69 -7.34 21.41
CA HIS A 59 3.40 -8.77 21.46
C HIS A 59 2.27 -9.18 20.51
N ALA A 60 1.17 -8.42 20.44
CA ALA A 60 0.04 -8.72 19.55
C ALA A 60 0.43 -8.71 18.06
N TYR A 61 1.34 -7.82 17.66
CA TYR A 61 1.85 -7.79 16.29
C TYR A 61 2.86 -8.91 15.99
N PHE A 62 3.73 -9.26 16.94
CA PHE A 62 4.78 -10.28 16.72
C PHE A 62 4.29 -11.72 16.95
N SER A 63 3.32 -11.92 17.83
CA SER A 63 2.77 -13.21 18.22
C SER A 63 1.24 -13.16 18.22
N PRO A 64 0.61 -12.91 17.05
CA PRO A 64 -0.84 -12.90 16.96
C PRO A 64 -1.39 -14.32 17.21
N GLN A 65 -2.55 -14.40 17.84
CA GLN A 65 -3.30 -15.65 17.92
C GLN A 65 -4.02 -15.84 16.59
N VAL A 66 -3.44 -16.66 15.72
CA VAL A 66 -3.99 -17.01 14.41
C VAL A 66 -4.21 -18.50 14.34
N ASP A 67 -5.16 -18.93 13.50
CA ASP A 67 -5.26 -20.33 13.14
C ASP A 67 -4.02 -20.71 12.30
N ALA A 68 -3.33 -21.76 12.72
CA ALA A 68 -2.13 -22.29 12.06
C ALA A 68 -2.47 -23.48 11.15
N SER A 69 -3.75 -23.74 10.89
CA SER A 69 -4.19 -24.82 10.01
C SER A 69 -3.70 -24.59 8.58
N ASP A 70 -3.14 -25.64 7.97
CA ASP A 70 -2.76 -25.67 6.55
C ASP A 70 -3.97 -26.01 5.65
N ALA A 71 -5.19 -25.77 6.14
CA ALA A 71 -6.41 -26.05 5.39
C ALA A 71 -6.46 -25.17 4.14
N GLY A 72 -6.55 -25.80 2.97
CA GLY A 72 -6.72 -25.09 1.71
C GLY A 72 -8.05 -24.35 1.68
N PHE A 73 -8.06 -23.15 1.12
CA PHE A 73 -9.31 -22.46 0.81
C PHE A 73 -9.97 -23.10 -0.41
N GLU A 74 -11.27 -23.40 -0.28
CA GLU A 74 -12.09 -23.89 -1.39
C GLU A 74 -13.07 -22.80 -1.83
N TRP A 75 -13.14 -22.57 -3.14
CA TRP A 75 -14.10 -21.66 -3.75
C TRP A 75 -15.18 -22.48 -4.46
N GLY A 76 -16.36 -22.57 -3.82
CA GLY A 76 -17.51 -23.27 -4.37
C GLY A 76 -18.24 -22.49 -5.47
N PHE A 77 -19.12 -23.18 -6.21
CA PHE A 77 -20.03 -22.53 -7.15
C PHE A 77 -21.31 -22.08 -6.41
N PRO A 78 -21.77 -20.83 -6.59
CA PRO A 78 -22.94 -20.33 -5.87
C PRO A 78 -24.24 -20.98 -6.35
N GLN A 79 -25.15 -21.25 -5.42
CA GLN A 79 -26.49 -21.77 -5.73
C GLN A 79 -27.43 -20.63 -6.14
N LEU A 80 -27.70 -20.50 -7.44
CA LEU A 80 -28.46 -19.36 -8.00
C LEU A 80 -29.89 -19.27 -7.47
N ASP A 81 -30.57 -20.41 -7.29
CA ASP A 81 -31.97 -20.41 -6.82
C ASP A 81 -32.10 -19.94 -5.37
N MET A 82 -31.16 -20.34 -4.51
CA MET A 82 -31.09 -19.83 -3.14
C MET A 82 -30.79 -18.34 -3.11
N LEU A 83 -29.89 -17.85 -3.98
CA LEU A 83 -29.59 -16.42 -4.07
C LEU A 83 -30.80 -15.62 -4.56
N ARG A 84 -31.58 -16.14 -5.52
CA ARG A 84 -32.84 -15.49 -5.95
C ARG A 84 -33.82 -15.34 -4.80
N GLN A 85 -34.03 -16.41 -4.01
CA GLN A 85 -34.91 -16.37 -2.84
C GLN A 85 -34.39 -15.38 -1.79
N PHE A 86 -33.10 -15.43 -1.47
CA PHE A 86 -32.46 -14.53 -0.50
C PHE A 86 -32.58 -13.05 -0.90
N MET A 87 -32.36 -12.73 -2.18
CA MET A 87 -32.43 -11.34 -2.68
C MET A 87 -33.87 -10.84 -2.77
N ALA A 88 -34.82 -11.72 -3.07
CA ALA A 88 -36.25 -11.41 -2.98
C ALA A 88 -36.66 -11.09 -1.54
N GLU A 89 -36.22 -11.88 -0.56
CA GLU A 89 -36.55 -11.67 0.86
C GLU A 89 -35.87 -10.43 1.47
N ARG A 90 -34.58 -10.24 1.21
CA ARG A 90 -33.79 -9.18 1.88
C ARG A 90 -33.86 -7.84 1.18
N LEU A 91 -33.97 -7.83 -0.14
CA LEU A 91 -33.89 -6.61 -0.95
C LEU A 91 -35.14 -6.35 -1.78
N ALA A 92 -36.15 -7.23 -1.71
CA ALA A 92 -37.35 -7.17 -2.54
C ALA A 92 -37.02 -7.10 -4.05
N TRP A 93 -35.94 -7.75 -4.47
CA TRP A 93 -35.59 -7.82 -5.89
C TRP A 93 -36.48 -8.82 -6.62
N SER A 94 -36.91 -8.46 -7.83
CA SER A 94 -37.51 -9.42 -8.74
C SER A 94 -36.46 -10.43 -9.21
N ALA A 95 -36.92 -11.63 -9.60
CA ALA A 95 -36.03 -12.66 -10.15
C ALA A 95 -35.24 -12.14 -11.36
N ALA A 96 -35.89 -11.36 -12.24
CA ALA A 96 -35.26 -10.77 -13.42
C ALA A 96 -34.12 -9.81 -13.05
N LYS A 97 -34.34 -8.91 -12.08
CA LYS A 97 -33.30 -7.99 -11.61
C LYS A 97 -32.13 -8.74 -10.97
N THR A 98 -32.43 -9.82 -10.25
CA THR A 98 -31.40 -10.65 -9.63
C THR A 98 -30.56 -11.37 -10.69
N ASP A 99 -31.20 -11.94 -11.71
CA ASP A 99 -30.52 -12.64 -12.81
C ASP A 99 -29.66 -11.73 -13.67
N GLU A 100 -30.11 -10.50 -13.92
CA GLU A 100 -29.32 -9.47 -14.60
C GLU A 100 -27.94 -9.29 -13.94
N THR A 101 -27.89 -9.38 -12.60
CA THR A 101 -26.65 -9.25 -11.84
C THR A 101 -25.89 -10.57 -11.66
N LEU A 102 -26.58 -11.68 -11.40
CA LEU A 102 -25.94 -12.95 -11.06
C LEU A 102 -25.45 -13.73 -12.28
N VAL A 103 -26.17 -13.69 -13.41
CA VAL A 103 -25.81 -14.47 -14.61
C VAL A 103 -24.44 -14.07 -15.18
N PRO A 104 -24.10 -12.77 -15.34
CA PRO A 104 -22.78 -12.38 -15.79
C PRO A 104 -21.66 -12.82 -14.84
N LEU A 105 -21.91 -12.81 -13.53
CA LEU A 105 -20.95 -13.26 -12.52
C LEU A 105 -20.74 -14.78 -12.58
N ALA A 106 -21.82 -15.54 -12.68
CA ALA A 106 -21.77 -16.99 -12.82
C ALA A 106 -20.99 -17.40 -14.08
N ARG A 107 -21.21 -16.72 -15.20
CA ARG A 107 -20.45 -16.95 -16.45
C ARG A 107 -18.96 -16.69 -16.24
N LYS A 108 -18.59 -15.55 -15.64
CA LYS A 108 -17.19 -15.25 -15.31
C LYS A 108 -16.55 -16.29 -14.39
N MET A 109 -17.29 -16.83 -13.43
CA MET A 109 -16.78 -17.88 -12.54
C MET A 109 -16.52 -19.20 -13.29
N VAL A 110 -17.37 -19.57 -14.24
CA VAL A 110 -17.13 -20.74 -15.11
C VAL A 110 -15.91 -20.50 -16.00
N GLU A 111 -15.84 -19.35 -16.68
CA GLU A 111 -14.70 -18.98 -17.53
C GLU A 111 -13.36 -18.94 -16.77
N ALA A 112 -13.37 -18.44 -15.53
CA ALA A 112 -12.19 -18.38 -14.67
C ALA A 112 -11.76 -19.75 -14.12
N LYS A 113 -12.68 -20.72 -14.05
CA LYS A 113 -12.33 -22.10 -13.69
C LYS A 113 -11.59 -22.80 -14.84
N ASP A 114 -11.98 -22.51 -16.07
CA ASP A 114 -11.41 -23.12 -17.29
C ASP A 114 -10.11 -22.43 -17.73
N THR A 115 -9.89 -21.18 -17.30
CA THR A 115 -8.67 -20.42 -17.57
C THR A 115 -7.93 -20.18 -16.26
N VAL A 116 -6.76 -20.79 -16.07
CA VAL A 116 -5.86 -20.51 -14.93
C VAL A 116 -5.34 -19.08 -15.03
N ARG A 117 -6.17 -18.11 -14.66
CA ARG A 117 -5.79 -16.72 -14.44
C ARG A 117 -5.80 -16.50 -12.94
N GLU A 118 -4.87 -17.16 -12.27
CA GLU A 118 -4.50 -16.77 -10.92
C GLU A 118 -3.93 -15.36 -11.01
N GLN A 119 -4.63 -14.40 -10.41
CA GLN A 119 -4.12 -13.05 -10.28
C GLN A 119 -2.90 -13.10 -9.35
N THR A 120 -1.70 -13.13 -9.92
CA THR A 120 -0.46 -13.32 -9.17
C THR A 120 -0.05 -12.08 -8.36
N THR A 121 -0.46 -10.87 -8.79
CA THR A 121 -0.19 -9.61 -8.09
C THR A 121 -1.31 -8.58 -8.25
N LEU A 122 -1.42 -7.70 -7.26
CA LEU A 122 -2.39 -6.59 -7.24
C LEU A 122 -2.08 -5.52 -8.30
N ASP A 123 -0.80 -5.41 -8.70
CA ASP A 123 -0.32 -4.48 -9.73
C ASP A 123 -0.91 -4.78 -11.11
N ALA A 124 -1.26 -6.03 -11.40
CA ALA A 124 -1.87 -6.43 -12.67
C ALA A 124 -3.26 -5.79 -12.89
N PHE A 125 -3.95 -5.38 -11.82
CA PHE A 125 -5.23 -4.67 -11.90
C PHE A 125 -5.04 -3.14 -11.96
N ALA A 126 -3.98 -2.62 -11.34
CA ALA A 126 -3.79 -1.18 -11.12
C ALA A 126 -2.87 -0.51 -12.16
N VAL A 127 -2.00 -1.25 -12.83
CA VAL A 127 -1.01 -0.71 -13.77
C VAL A 127 -1.14 -1.45 -15.10
N PRO A 128 -1.52 -0.76 -16.21
CA PRO A 128 -1.41 -1.38 -17.52
C PRO A 128 0.07 -1.68 -17.79
N ASP A 129 0.36 -2.97 -17.97
CA ASP A 129 1.70 -3.50 -18.12
C ASP A 129 2.43 -2.90 -19.33
N VAL A 130 3.48 -2.12 -19.06
CA VAL A 130 4.38 -1.49 -20.05
C VAL A 130 5.12 -2.53 -20.90
N ARG A 131 5.01 -3.83 -20.58
CA ARG A 131 5.69 -4.92 -21.32
C ARG A 131 4.89 -5.45 -22.50
N THR A 132 3.61 -5.09 -22.63
CA THR A 132 2.79 -5.45 -23.82
C THR A 132 2.97 -4.42 -24.94
N ASN A 133 4.17 -4.38 -25.52
CA ASN A 133 4.55 -3.38 -26.53
C ASN A 133 3.78 -3.44 -27.88
N ASN A 134 2.65 -4.15 -28.00
CA ASN A 134 1.96 -4.29 -29.30
C ASN A 134 0.42 -4.09 -29.28
N MET A 135 -0.23 -3.78 -28.14
CA MET A 135 -1.69 -3.61 -28.15
C MET A 135 -2.15 -2.17 -28.40
N TYR A 136 -1.33 -1.17 -28.07
CA TYR A 136 -1.72 0.24 -28.13
C TYR A 136 -1.66 0.84 -29.55
N ASP A 137 -0.79 0.31 -30.43
CA ASP A 137 -0.69 0.74 -31.84
C ASP A 137 -1.90 0.31 -32.68
N ALA A 138 -2.50 -0.85 -32.38
CA ALA A 138 -3.66 -1.35 -33.11
C ALA A 138 -4.95 -0.55 -32.84
N ALA A 139 -5.01 0.18 -31.72
CA ALA A 139 -6.19 0.92 -31.29
C ALA A 139 -6.18 2.41 -31.71
N GLY A 140 -5.08 2.93 -32.29
CA GLY A 140 -4.96 4.33 -32.71
C GLY A 140 -5.05 5.36 -31.56
N ILE A 141 -4.89 4.92 -30.30
CA ILE A 141 -5.01 5.77 -29.12
C ILE A 141 -3.64 6.37 -28.80
N GLY A 142 -3.45 7.61 -29.24
CA GLY A 142 -2.17 8.31 -29.24
C GLY A 142 -1.43 8.35 -27.88
N HIS A 143 -0.11 8.29 -27.95
CA HIS A 143 0.77 8.37 -26.79
C HIS A 143 0.56 9.66 -25.97
N SER A 144 0.51 9.52 -24.65
CA SER A 144 0.52 10.66 -23.73
C SER A 144 1.78 11.51 -23.94
N LYS A 145 1.60 12.80 -24.25
CA LYS A 145 2.68 13.79 -24.48
C LYS A 145 3.71 13.82 -23.34
N ARG A 146 3.27 13.49 -22.12
CA ARG A 146 4.13 13.45 -20.92
C ARG A 146 5.08 12.26 -20.91
N VAL A 147 4.63 11.10 -21.40
CA VAL A 147 5.46 9.90 -21.53
C VAL A 147 6.52 10.09 -22.61
N GLY A 148 6.14 10.70 -23.75
CA GLY A 148 7.09 11.08 -24.79
C GLY A 148 8.20 12.01 -24.29
N ALA A 149 7.84 13.02 -23.48
CA ALA A 149 8.81 13.94 -22.88
C ALA A 149 9.77 13.23 -21.89
N ALA A 150 9.26 12.28 -21.10
CA ALA A 150 10.07 11.50 -20.16
C ALA A 150 11.11 10.63 -20.90
N ILE A 151 10.70 9.92 -21.95
CA ILE A 151 11.57 9.08 -22.77
C ILE A 151 12.65 9.91 -23.47
N LEU A 152 12.28 11.06 -24.06
CA LEU A 152 13.24 11.97 -24.70
C LEU A 152 14.24 12.54 -23.69
N SER A 153 13.80 12.88 -22.48
CA SER A 153 14.69 13.37 -21.42
C SER A 153 15.67 12.30 -20.93
N HIS A 154 15.27 11.04 -20.93
CA HIS A 154 16.12 9.91 -20.55
C HIS A 154 17.15 9.62 -21.64
N LYS A 155 16.72 9.58 -22.91
CA LYS A 155 17.62 9.40 -24.05
C LYS A 155 18.67 10.51 -24.14
N ARG A 156 18.27 11.77 -23.88
CA ARG A 156 19.18 12.93 -23.83
C ARG A 156 20.23 12.84 -22.70
N ARG A 157 19.87 12.23 -21.56
CA ARG A 157 20.82 11.97 -20.46
C ARG A 157 21.83 10.89 -20.81
N LEU A 158 21.42 9.85 -21.52
CA LEU A 158 22.32 8.78 -21.96
C LEU A 158 23.30 9.30 -23.03
N THR A 159 22.83 10.10 -23.98
CA THR A 159 23.72 10.71 -24.99
C THR A 159 24.73 11.67 -24.38
N ASN A 160 24.33 12.52 -23.42
CA ASN A 160 25.27 13.41 -22.72
C ASN A 160 26.30 12.63 -21.89
N ARG A 161 25.90 11.50 -21.30
CA ARG A 161 26.78 10.64 -20.51
C ARG A 161 27.82 9.93 -21.39
N MET A 162 27.48 9.63 -22.65
CA MET A 162 28.43 9.07 -23.62
C MET A 162 29.37 10.13 -24.21
N ALA A 163 28.91 11.37 -24.40
CA ALA A 163 29.74 12.47 -24.91
C ALA A 163 30.83 12.93 -23.91
N VAL A 164 30.57 12.87 -22.60
CA VAL A 164 31.53 13.24 -21.55
C VAL A 164 32.63 12.18 -21.37
N SER A 165 32.44 10.96 -21.88
CA SER A 165 33.41 9.86 -21.80
C SER A 165 34.51 9.93 -22.88
N GLY A 166 34.45 10.86 -23.83
CA GLY A 166 35.30 10.88 -25.02
C GLY A 166 36.40 11.94 -25.07
N HIS A 167 36.71 12.65 -23.98
CA HIS A 167 37.62 13.81 -24.02
C HIS A 167 38.81 13.78 -23.04
N ASN A 168 39.16 12.64 -22.47
CA ASN A 168 40.40 12.48 -21.69
C ASN A 168 41.27 11.40 -22.33
N GLY A 169 42.05 11.80 -23.32
CA GLY A 169 42.98 10.93 -24.04
C GLY A 169 43.76 11.70 -25.09
N GLU A 170 44.64 12.59 -24.64
CA GLU A 170 45.94 12.93 -25.23
C GLU A 170 46.85 13.46 -24.11
#